data_AF-X1K4E9-F1
#
_entry.id   AF-X1K4E9-F1
#
_cell.length_a   1.000
_cell.length_b   1.000
_cell.length_c   1.000
_cell.angle_alpha   90.00
_cell.angle_beta   90.00
_cell.angle_gamma   90.00
#
_symmetry.space_group_name_H-M   'P 1'
#
loop_
_entity.id
_entity.type
_entity.pdbx_description
1 polymer ?
#
loop_
_entity_poly.entity_id
_entity_poly.type
_entity_poly.pdbx_seq_one_letter_code
_entity_poly.pdbx_strand_id
1 'polypeptide(L)'
;EVKPVVNYVSGNQRQNRLGLKAFNRVGGSDQVAQILTVLMKDIENQSNAEFESSDVFLDGLITGRGFLGINVEYDKDIVNGDIVIKRRASDRVKIDPGFEEYDLSDASYIFEEGWYTKKQLKLIYPEKAAELEMLVIQPVDTQRIVGATSEDYERSGKQSSISRDLSKYRLKVKTCWYKVYERTKWRFCEQTGDLARIDDKMDTAALDQWLAYQAEQGMTW
;
A
#
# COMPACT_ATOMS: atom_id res chain seq x y z
N GLU A 1 -22.00 -0.79 -26.72
CA GLU A 1 -22.39 -2.18 -26.42
C GLU A 1 -21.70 -2.77 -25.17
N VAL A 2 -20.52 -2.27 -24.77
CA VAL A 2 -19.77 -2.81 -23.62
C VAL A 2 -20.35 -2.43 -22.24
N LYS A 3 -20.87 -1.21 -22.08
CA LYS A 3 -21.40 -0.68 -20.81
C LYS A 3 -22.44 -1.57 -20.10
N PRO A 4 -23.50 -2.08 -20.77
CA PRO A 4 -24.49 -2.93 -20.09
C PRO A 4 -23.90 -4.25 -19.57
N VAL A 5 -22.92 -4.83 -20.27
CA VAL A 5 -22.25 -6.06 -19.83
C VAL A 5 -21.42 -5.81 -18.57
N VAL A 6 -20.65 -4.72 -18.55
CA VAL A 6 -19.87 -4.31 -17.37
C VAL A 6 -20.78 -4.04 -16.17
N ASN A 7 -21.91 -3.38 -16.38
CA ASN A 7 -22.89 -3.12 -15.33
C ASN A 7 -23.52 -4.41 -14.78
N TYR A 8 -23.80 -5.38 -15.65
CA TYR A 8 -24.34 -6.67 -15.23
C TYR A 8 -23.34 -7.45 -14.37
N VAL A 9 -22.08 -7.58 -14.83
CA VAL A 9 -21.03 -8.32 -14.10
C VAL A 9 -20.69 -7.64 -12.77
N SER A 10 -20.52 -6.32 -12.76
CA SER A 10 -20.28 -5.55 -11.53
C SER A 10 -21.46 -5.62 -10.55
N GLY A 11 -22.70 -5.62 -11.05
CA GLY A 11 -23.89 -5.81 -10.22
C GLY A 11 -23.93 -7.19 -9.57
N ASN A 12 -23.54 -8.24 -10.29
CA ASN A 12 -23.44 -9.60 -9.76
C ASN A 12 -22.36 -9.69 -8.67
N GLN A 13 -21.16 -9.14 -8.91
CA GLN A 13 -20.09 -9.13 -7.90
C GLN A 13 -20.50 -8.39 -6.62
N ARG A 14 -21.26 -7.28 -6.72
CA ARG A 14 -21.75 -6.55 -5.55
C ARG A 14 -22.78 -7.32 -4.73
N GLN A 15 -23.57 -8.18 -5.37
CA GLN A 15 -24.51 -9.07 -4.67
C GLN A 15 -23.78 -10.25 -4.01
N ASN A 16 -22.73 -10.76 -4.67
CA ASN A 16 -21.96 -11.93 -4.25
C ASN A 16 -20.56 -11.55 -3.77
N ARG A 17 -20.46 -10.60 -2.84
CA ARG A 17 -19.16 -10.21 -2.26
C ARG A 17 -18.58 -11.35 -1.42
N LEU A 18 -17.30 -11.63 -1.65
CA LEU A 18 -16.53 -12.58 -0.85
C LEU A 18 -15.83 -11.83 0.28
N GLY A 19 -15.95 -12.35 1.51
CA GLY A 19 -15.23 -11.83 2.67
C GLY A 19 -14.00 -12.66 3.00
N LEU A 20 -13.03 -12.05 3.68
CA LEU A 20 -11.84 -12.74 4.16
C LEU A 20 -12.14 -13.59 5.39
N LYS A 21 -11.55 -14.78 5.44
CA LYS A 21 -11.61 -15.68 6.59
C LYS A 21 -10.26 -16.38 6.78
N ALA A 22 -9.73 -16.31 8.00
CA ALA A 22 -8.56 -17.08 8.37
C ALA A 22 -8.98 -18.51 8.71
N PHE A 23 -8.22 -19.47 8.20
CA PHE A 23 -8.37 -20.89 8.53
C PHE A 23 -7.18 -21.35 9.35
N ASN A 24 -7.42 -22.25 10.30
CA ASN A 24 -6.34 -22.89 11.03
C ASN A 24 -5.57 -23.84 10.10
N ARG A 25 -4.24 -23.79 10.19
CA ARG A 25 -3.34 -24.75 9.53
C ARG A 25 -2.92 -25.84 10.52
N VAL A 26 -2.22 -26.86 10.05
CA VAL A 26 -1.71 -27.95 10.91
C VAL A 26 -0.87 -27.36 12.06
N GLY A 27 -1.25 -27.67 13.30
CA GLY A 27 -0.62 -27.11 14.51
C GLY A 27 -1.22 -25.77 15.00
N GLY A 28 -2.17 -25.18 14.28
CA GLY A 28 -2.85 -23.94 14.67
C GLY A 28 -4.15 -24.17 15.46
N SER A 29 -4.41 -23.29 16.43
CA SER A 29 -5.66 -23.28 17.20
C SER A 29 -6.80 -22.63 16.40
N ASP A 30 -7.98 -23.24 16.42
CA ASP A 30 -9.20 -22.67 15.81
C ASP A 30 -9.60 -21.34 16.46
N GLN A 31 -9.38 -21.19 17.78
CA GLN A 31 -9.67 -19.93 18.48
C GLN A 31 -8.85 -18.76 17.93
N VAL A 32 -7.58 -19.00 17.59
CA VAL A 32 -6.71 -17.98 17.01
C VAL A 32 -7.20 -17.60 15.62
N ALA A 33 -7.59 -18.57 14.79
CA ALA A 33 -8.15 -18.30 13.47
C ALA A 33 -9.46 -17.48 13.53
N GLN A 34 -10.31 -17.76 14.52
CA GLN A 34 -11.52 -16.98 14.76
C GLN A 34 -11.20 -15.54 15.17
N ILE A 35 -10.26 -15.34 16.10
CA ILE A 35 -9.82 -13.99 16.53
C ILE A 35 -9.25 -13.20 15.34
N LEU A 36 -8.37 -13.82 14.54
CA LEU A 36 -7.80 -13.19 13.34
C LEU A 36 -8.89 -12.81 12.33
N THR A 37 -9.88 -13.67 12.14
CA THR A 37 -11.02 -13.36 11.25
C THR A 37 -11.82 -12.16 11.75
N VAL A 38 -12.05 -12.06 13.07
CA VAL A 38 -12.76 -10.91 13.65
C VAL A 38 -11.95 -9.62 13.48
N LEU A 39 -10.64 -9.67 13.72
CA LEU A 39 -9.75 -8.52 13.53
C LEU A 39 -9.71 -8.06 12.07
N MET A 40 -9.62 -8.99 11.11
CA MET A 40 -9.66 -8.65 9.68
C MET A 40 -10.97 -7.95 9.30
N LYS A 41 -12.11 -8.44 9.80
CA LYS A 41 -13.41 -7.82 9.55
C LYS A 41 -13.54 -6.44 10.18
N ASP A 42 -12.95 -6.24 11.36
CA ASP A 42 -12.93 -4.92 11.99
C ASP A 42 -12.15 -3.92 11.15
N ILE A 43 -10.97 -4.30 10.66
CA ILE A 43 -10.17 -3.49 9.73
C ILE A 43 -10.96 -3.19 8.44
N GLU A 44 -11.60 -4.20 7.84
CA GLU A 44 -12.42 -4.02 6.63
C GLU A 44 -13.56 -3.02 6.84
N ASN A 45 -14.23 -3.08 7.99
CA ASN A 45 -15.30 -2.15 8.35
C ASN A 45 -14.77 -0.73 8.55
N GLN A 46 -13.65 -0.57 9.26
CA GLN A 46 -13.05 0.74 9.53
C GLN A 46 -12.58 1.44 8.24
N SER A 47 -12.08 0.66 7.28
CA SER A 47 -11.59 1.19 6.00
C SER A 47 -12.63 1.21 4.88
N ASN A 48 -13.88 0.80 5.15
CA ASN A 48 -14.93 0.65 4.11
C ASN A 48 -14.47 -0.26 2.94
N ALA A 49 -13.72 -1.32 3.24
CA ALA A 49 -13.03 -2.16 2.26
C ALA A 49 -13.98 -2.79 1.22
N GLU A 50 -15.25 -3.03 1.58
CA GLU A 50 -16.24 -3.57 0.63
C GLU A 50 -16.47 -2.68 -0.59
N PHE A 51 -16.49 -1.36 -0.39
CA PHE A 51 -16.67 -0.39 -1.46
C PHE A 51 -15.41 -0.29 -2.31
N GLU A 52 -14.25 -0.18 -1.64
CA GLU A 52 -12.94 -0.14 -2.28
C GLU A 52 -12.70 -1.39 -3.15
N SER A 53 -13.02 -2.58 -2.63
CA SER A 53 -12.94 -3.85 -3.36
C SER A 53 -13.88 -3.91 -4.57
N SER A 54 -15.11 -3.41 -4.41
CA SER A 54 -16.07 -3.33 -5.53
C SER A 54 -15.57 -2.40 -6.65
N ASP A 55 -14.91 -1.30 -6.29
CA ASP A 55 -14.34 -0.36 -7.25
C ASP A 55 -13.06 -0.90 -7.90
N VAL A 56 -12.22 -1.64 -7.16
CA VAL A 56 -11.06 -2.35 -7.72
C VAL A 56 -11.50 -3.40 -8.73
N PHE A 57 -12.58 -4.14 -8.45
CA PHE A 57 -13.15 -5.08 -9.40
C PHE A 57 -13.65 -4.38 -10.67
N LEU A 58 -14.33 -3.24 -10.53
CA LEU A 58 -14.75 -2.42 -11.66
C LEU A 58 -13.55 -1.94 -12.50
N ASP A 59 -12.46 -1.51 -11.86
CA ASP A 59 -11.23 -1.14 -12.54
C ASP A 59 -10.60 -2.30 -13.30
N GLY A 60 -10.65 -3.51 -12.73
CA GLY A 60 -10.26 -4.74 -13.41
C GLY A 60 -11.07 -4.98 -14.69
N LEU A 61 -12.39 -4.76 -14.64
CA LEU A 61 -13.26 -4.91 -15.82
C LEU A 61 -12.99 -3.86 -16.91
N ILE A 62 -12.67 -2.63 -16.54
CA ILE A 62 -12.50 -1.51 -17.49
C ILE A 62 -11.08 -1.45 -18.04
N THR A 63 -10.08 -1.54 -17.16
CA THR A 63 -8.67 -1.30 -17.49
C THR A 63 -7.84 -2.59 -17.60
N GLY A 64 -8.44 -3.74 -17.29
CA GLY A 64 -7.79 -5.05 -17.27
C GLY A 64 -7.07 -5.39 -15.96
N ARG A 65 -6.92 -4.41 -15.06
CA ARG A 65 -6.26 -4.60 -13.76
C ARG A 65 -6.82 -3.63 -12.72
N GLY A 66 -6.74 -3.99 -11.44
CA GLY A 66 -7.12 -3.12 -10.33
C GLY A 66 -6.20 -3.39 -9.16
N PHE A 67 -5.89 -2.36 -8.37
CA PHE A 67 -4.97 -2.47 -7.25
C PHE A 67 -5.64 -2.08 -5.94
N LEU A 68 -5.46 -2.92 -4.94
CA LEU A 68 -5.85 -2.65 -3.56
C LEU A 68 -4.57 -2.37 -2.77
N GLY A 69 -4.46 -1.15 -2.23
CA GLY A 69 -3.33 -0.76 -1.40
C GLY A 69 -3.68 -0.89 0.08
N ILE A 70 -2.86 -1.63 0.82
CA ILE A 70 -2.95 -1.75 2.27
C ILE A 70 -1.82 -0.89 2.85
N ASN A 71 -2.18 0.11 3.66
CA ASN A 71 -1.20 1.01 4.27
C ASN A 71 -1.54 1.22 5.75
N VAL A 72 -0.54 1.57 6.54
CA VAL A 72 -0.74 2.05 7.91
C VAL A 72 -0.83 3.57 7.88
N GLU A 73 -1.94 4.12 8.37
CA GLU A 73 -2.19 5.56 8.47
C GLU A 73 -2.20 5.98 9.94
N TYR A 74 -1.52 7.08 10.27
CA TYR A 74 -1.38 7.57 11.65
C TYR A 74 -2.28 8.78 11.95
N ASP A 75 -3.30 9.04 11.12
CA ASP A 75 -4.16 10.22 11.24
C ASP A 75 -5.10 10.16 12.45
N LYS A 76 -5.60 8.97 12.80
CA LYS A 76 -6.53 8.74 13.92
C LYS A 76 -5.81 8.22 15.16
N ASP A 77 -5.02 7.15 15.01
CA ASP A 77 -4.14 6.64 16.05
C ASP A 77 -2.68 6.99 15.71
N ILE A 78 -2.17 8.05 16.35
CA ILE A 78 -0.80 8.54 16.15
C ILE A 78 0.23 7.54 16.72
N VAL A 79 -0.17 6.73 17.70
CA VAL A 79 0.76 5.86 18.45
C VAL A 79 0.84 4.48 17.83
N ASN A 80 -0.28 3.84 17.56
CA ASN A 80 -0.30 2.47 17.03
C ASN A 80 -0.48 2.43 15.50
N GLY A 81 -1.11 3.45 14.92
CA GLY A 81 -1.47 3.49 13.50
C GLY A 81 -2.66 2.57 13.18
N ASP A 82 -3.50 3.01 12.25
CA ASP A 82 -4.62 2.22 11.74
C ASP A 82 -4.26 1.58 10.40
N ILE A 83 -4.64 0.31 10.22
CA ILE A 83 -4.51 -0.36 8.92
C ILE A 83 -5.67 0.08 8.04
N VAL A 84 -5.35 0.64 6.87
CA VAL A 84 -6.34 1.18 5.94
C VAL A 84 -6.19 0.52 4.58
N ILE A 85 -7.30 -0.03 4.10
CA ILE A 85 -7.44 -0.62 2.77
C ILE A 85 -8.07 0.43 1.84
N LYS A 86 -7.36 0.81 0.78
CA LYS A 86 -7.82 1.80 -0.22
C LYS A 86 -7.54 1.32 -1.63
N ARG A 87 -8.46 1.60 -2.55
CA ARG A 87 -8.25 1.43 -3.99
C ARG A 87 -7.14 2.34 -4.47
N ARG A 88 -6.25 1.79 -5.30
CA ARG A 88 -5.25 2.54 -6.06
C ARG A 88 -5.63 2.47 -7.54
N ALA A 89 -5.66 3.64 -8.18
CA ALA A 89 -6.00 3.73 -9.59
C ALA A 89 -4.95 3.01 -10.45
N SER A 90 -5.41 2.24 -11.43
CA SER A 90 -4.57 1.35 -12.26
C SER A 90 -3.52 2.06 -13.11
N ASP A 91 -3.69 3.36 -13.37
CA ASP A 91 -2.76 4.21 -14.09
C ASP A 91 -1.57 4.65 -13.21
N ARG A 92 -1.81 4.81 -11.90
CA ARG A 92 -0.83 5.27 -10.90
C ARG A 92 0.19 4.21 -10.51
N VAL A 93 -0.20 2.94 -10.54
CA VAL A 93 0.68 1.84 -10.15
C VAL A 93 1.47 1.34 -11.36
N LYS A 94 2.81 1.38 -11.26
CA LYS A 94 3.73 0.77 -12.22
C LYS A 94 4.43 -0.40 -11.55
N ILE A 95 4.21 -1.59 -12.10
CA ILE A 95 4.83 -2.84 -11.64
C ILE A 95 6.16 -3.02 -12.38
N ASP A 96 7.12 -3.66 -11.72
CA ASP A 96 8.30 -4.24 -12.37
C ASP A 96 7.93 -5.04 -13.63
N PRO A 97 8.52 -4.80 -14.81
CA PRO A 97 8.23 -5.60 -16.01
C PRO A 97 8.64 -7.08 -15.92
N GLY A 98 9.52 -7.44 -14.98
CA GLY A 98 10.03 -8.81 -14.81
C GLY A 98 9.14 -9.77 -14.00
N PHE A 99 7.91 -9.37 -13.69
CA PHE A 99 6.95 -10.20 -12.96
C PHE A 99 6.20 -11.19 -13.87
N GLU A 100 5.86 -12.35 -13.34
CA GLU A 100 5.04 -13.40 -13.95
C GLU A 100 3.80 -13.70 -13.11
N GLU A 101 3.92 -13.64 -11.79
CA GLU A 101 2.83 -14.00 -10.87
C GLU A 101 1.78 -12.90 -10.71
N TYR A 102 0.50 -13.28 -10.63
CA TYR A 102 -0.61 -12.32 -10.51
C TYR A 102 -0.59 -11.55 -9.18
N ASP A 103 -0.07 -12.17 -8.12
CA ASP A 103 -0.01 -11.60 -6.77
C ASP A 103 1.17 -10.63 -6.56
N LEU A 104 2.04 -10.46 -7.57
CA LEU A 104 3.26 -9.64 -7.51
C LEU A 104 4.28 -10.10 -6.44
N SER A 105 4.22 -11.37 -6.03
CA SER A 105 5.14 -11.94 -5.04
C SER A 105 6.58 -12.04 -5.53
N ASP A 106 6.79 -12.09 -6.84
CA ASP A 106 8.07 -12.12 -7.54
C ASP A 106 8.59 -10.73 -7.94
N ALA A 107 7.69 -9.75 -8.11
CA ALA A 107 8.05 -8.39 -8.51
C ALA A 107 9.12 -7.77 -7.59
N SER A 108 10.19 -7.23 -8.16
CA SER A 108 11.30 -6.67 -7.38
C SER A 108 10.94 -5.31 -6.78
N TYR A 109 10.13 -4.54 -7.52
CA TYR A 109 9.71 -3.21 -7.13
C TYR A 109 8.31 -2.86 -7.64
N ILE A 110 7.66 -1.92 -6.95
CA ILE A 110 6.39 -1.33 -7.34
C ILE A 110 6.50 0.18 -7.16
N PHE A 111 6.19 0.94 -8.21
CA PHE A 111 6.08 2.39 -8.15
C PHE A 111 4.62 2.82 -8.03
N GLU A 112 4.35 3.76 -7.13
CA GLU A 112 3.11 4.50 -7.08
C GLU A 112 3.35 5.96 -7.46
N GLU A 113 2.63 6.44 -8.47
CA GLU A 113 2.71 7.82 -8.95
C GLU A 113 1.51 8.63 -8.48
N GLY A 114 1.75 9.79 -7.87
CA GLY A 114 0.71 10.70 -7.41
C GLY A 114 1.03 12.15 -7.71
N TRP A 115 -0.02 12.94 -7.93
CA TRP A 115 0.09 14.39 -8.10
C TRP A 115 -0.14 15.08 -6.76
N TYR A 116 0.89 15.72 -6.23
CA TYR A 116 0.84 16.40 -4.93
C TYR A 116 1.16 17.88 -5.06
N THR A 117 0.59 18.68 -4.17
CA THR A 117 0.96 20.11 -4.06
C THR A 117 2.24 20.25 -3.24
N LYS A 118 3.10 21.22 -3.56
CA LYS A 118 4.30 21.52 -2.76
C LYS A 118 4.03 21.64 -1.25
N LYS A 119 2.92 22.28 -0.87
CA LYS A 119 2.51 22.42 0.54
C LYS A 119 2.24 21.07 1.22
N GLN A 120 1.59 20.14 0.52
CA GLN A 120 1.32 18.79 1.03
C GLN A 120 2.63 18.03 1.22
N LEU A 121 3.55 18.11 0.25
CA LEU A 121 4.83 17.42 0.35
C LEU A 121 5.72 17.95 1.47
N LYS A 122 5.66 19.26 1.76
CA LYS A 122 6.36 19.83 2.94
C LYS A 122 5.81 19.32 4.27
N LEU A 123 4.52 19.00 4.33
CA LEU A 123 3.91 18.44 5.53
C LEU A 123 4.29 16.96 5.70
N ILE A 124 4.30 16.21 4.60
CA ILE A 124 4.64 14.77 4.60
C ILE A 124 6.15 14.56 4.83
N TYR A 125 6.99 15.38 4.21
CA TYR A 125 8.46 15.27 4.25
C TYR A 125 9.08 16.59 4.73
N PRO A 126 9.01 16.89 6.04
CA PRO A 126 9.54 18.14 6.59
C PRO A 126 11.06 18.26 6.38
N GLU A 127 11.82 17.17 6.44
CA GLU A 127 13.27 17.19 6.21
C GLU A 127 13.67 17.67 4.81
N LYS A 128 12.82 17.48 3.80
CA LYS A 128 13.10 17.86 2.40
C LYS A 128 12.43 19.17 1.99
N ALA A 129 11.90 19.93 2.94
CA ALA A 129 11.14 21.15 2.64
C ALA A 129 11.95 22.20 1.86
N ALA A 130 13.24 22.36 2.16
CA ALA A 130 14.13 23.29 1.47
C ALA A 130 14.41 22.86 0.01
N GLU A 131 14.65 21.56 -0.22
CA GLU A 131 14.83 21.01 -1.57
C GLU A 131 13.57 21.19 -2.43
N LEU A 132 12.38 20.95 -1.84
CA LEU A 132 11.08 21.11 -2.51
C LEU A 132 10.77 22.56 -2.91
N GLU A 133 11.31 23.55 -2.19
CA GLU A 133 11.20 24.97 -2.57
C GLU A 133 12.03 25.27 -3.81
N MET A 134 13.25 24.74 -3.87
CA MET A 134 14.19 24.96 -4.97
C MET A 134 13.76 24.29 -6.27
N LEU A 135 12.89 23.28 -6.22
CA LEU A 135 12.35 22.64 -7.43
C LEU A 135 11.55 23.63 -8.28
N VAL A 136 12.15 24.11 -9.37
CA VAL A 136 11.45 24.88 -10.40
C VAL A 136 10.79 23.89 -11.36
N ILE A 137 9.47 24.01 -11.53
CA ILE A 137 8.74 23.22 -12.50
C ILE A 137 9.16 23.72 -13.88
N GLN A 138 9.73 22.83 -14.69
CA GLN A 138 10.13 23.22 -16.04
C GLN A 138 8.88 23.46 -16.89
N PRO A 139 8.90 24.43 -17.83
CA PRO A 139 7.75 24.70 -18.69
C PRO A 139 7.27 23.45 -19.47
N VAL A 140 8.16 22.50 -19.75
CA VAL A 140 7.83 21.22 -20.41
C VAL A 140 6.91 20.34 -19.56
N ASP A 141 7.02 20.38 -18.23
CA ASP A 141 6.17 19.63 -17.31
C ASP A 141 4.76 20.25 -17.18
N THR A 142 4.60 21.50 -17.65
CA THR A 142 3.29 22.18 -17.76
C THR A 142 2.61 21.96 -19.10
N GLN A 143 3.28 21.26 -20.04
CA GLN A 143 2.71 21.04 -21.36
C GLN A 143 1.54 20.06 -21.29
N ARG A 144 0.47 20.45 -21.99
CA ARG A 144 -0.74 19.67 -22.19
C ARG A 144 -0.37 18.34 -22.87
N ILE A 145 -0.86 17.22 -22.34
CA ILE A 145 -0.67 15.89 -22.95
C ILE A 145 -1.08 15.97 -24.42
N VAL A 146 -0.12 15.72 -25.31
CA VAL A 146 -0.33 15.73 -26.77
C VAL A 146 -1.33 14.61 -27.10
N GLY A 147 -2.50 14.98 -27.60
CA GLY A 147 -3.60 14.06 -27.93
C GLY A 147 -4.99 14.48 -27.46
N ALA A 148 -5.11 15.48 -26.59
CA ALA A 148 -6.39 16.13 -26.28
C ALA A 148 -6.69 17.21 -27.33
N THR A 149 -7.22 16.82 -28.48
CA THR A 149 -7.80 17.78 -29.45
C THR A 149 -8.91 18.56 -28.76
N SER A 150 -8.85 19.87 -28.89
CA SER A 150 -9.71 20.86 -28.23
C SER A 150 -11.19 20.77 -28.62
N GLU A 151 -11.54 19.97 -29.64
CA GLU A 151 -12.90 19.91 -30.19
C GLU A 151 -13.92 19.21 -29.28
N ASP A 152 -13.49 18.31 -28.39
CA ASP A 152 -14.42 17.59 -27.50
C ASP A 152 -14.83 18.38 -26.25
N TYR A 153 -14.08 19.43 -25.89
CA TYR A 153 -14.33 20.22 -24.68
C TYR A 153 -15.16 21.49 -24.90
N GLU A 154 -15.34 21.94 -26.15
CA GLU A 154 -16.15 23.13 -26.44
C GLU A 154 -17.66 22.90 -26.29
N ARG A 155 -18.12 21.65 -26.16
CA ARG A 155 -19.54 21.33 -25.93
C ARG A 155 -20.03 21.62 -24.51
N SER A 156 -19.15 21.84 -23.53
CA SER A 156 -19.53 22.19 -22.15
C SER A 156 -19.35 23.69 -21.91
N GLY A 157 -20.12 24.49 -22.63
CA GLY A 157 -20.25 25.92 -22.38
C GLY A 157 -21.01 26.19 -21.07
N LYS A 158 -20.31 26.11 -19.94
CA LYS A 158 -20.54 26.80 -18.64
C LYS A 158 -19.82 26.07 -17.51
N GLN A 159 -18.50 26.26 -17.42
CA GLN A 159 -17.77 26.10 -16.15
C GLN A 159 -16.73 27.22 -16.01
N SER A 160 -17.20 28.46 -16.12
CA SER A 160 -16.42 29.64 -15.75
C SER A 160 -16.75 30.03 -14.31
N SER A 161 -15.90 29.64 -13.36
CA SER A 161 -15.61 30.37 -12.10
C SER A 161 -15.08 29.50 -10.94
N ILE A 162 -14.77 28.22 -11.13
CA ILE A 162 -14.02 27.45 -10.10
C ILE A 162 -12.53 27.80 -10.24
N SER A 163 -12.17 28.90 -9.57
CA SER A 163 -10.84 29.42 -9.24
C SER A 163 -9.69 29.11 -10.22
N ARG A 164 -9.25 30.13 -10.96
CA ARG A 164 -8.00 30.12 -11.74
C ARG A 164 -6.72 30.01 -10.90
N ASP A 165 -6.82 29.82 -9.58
CA ASP A 165 -5.69 29.93 -8.66
C ASP A 165 -5.76 29.00 -7.43
N LEU A 166 -6.15 27.73 -7.63
CA LEU A 166 -5.91 26.67 -6.64
C LEU A 166 -4.87 25.70 -7.21
N SER A 167 -3.60 25.80 -6.76
CA SER A 167 -2.53 24.82 -7.01
C SER A 167 -2.06 24.62 -8.48
N LYS A 168 -1.63 25.70 -9.17
CA LYS A 168 -1.06 25.63 -10.54
C LYS A 168 0.17 24.72 -10.71
N TYR A 169 0.72 24.19 -9.63
CA TYR A 169 1.97 23.46 -9.59
C TYR A 169 1.81 22.18 -8.77
N ARG A 170 1.33 21.13 -9.44
CA ARG A 170 1.33 19.78 -8.88
C ARG A 170 2.63 19.10 -9.31
N LEU A 171 3.39 18.61 -8.35
CA LEU A 171 4.57 17.80 -8.59
C LEU A 171 4.14 16.35 -8.72
N LYS A 172 4.64 15.66 -9.75
CA LYS A 172 4.46 14.21 -9.88
C LYS A 172 5.49 13.52 -9.00
N VAL A 173 5.03 12.92 -7.92
CA VAL A 173 5.87 12.15 -6.99
C VAL A 173 5.75 10.69 -7.32
N LYS A 174 6.89 10.00 -7.33
CA LYS A 174 6.96 8.54 -7.49
C LYS A 174 7.48 7.94 -6.19
N THR A 175 6.64 7.16 -5.53
CA THR A 175 7.02 6.36 -4.37
C THR A 175 7.41 4.97 -4.84
N CYS A 176 8.55 4.45 -4.41
CA CYS A 176 9.04 3.13 -4.79
C CYS A 176 9.07 2.20 -3.58
N TRP A 177 8.40 1.06 -3.71
CA TRP A 177 8.51 -0.07 -2.80
C TRP A 177 9.42 -1.09 -3.45
N TYR A 178 10.46 -1.55 -2.76
CA TYR A 178 11.42 -2.51 -3.30
C TYR A 178 11.81 -3.51 -2.21
N LYS A 179 12.12 -4.74 -2.65
CA LYS A 179 12.55 -5.82 -1.75
C LYS A 179 14.04 -5.70 -1.47
N VAL A 180 14.41 -5.80 -0.21
CA VAL A 180 15.82 -5.92 0.24
C VAL A 180 15.98 -7.29 0.87
N TYR A 181 16.90 -8.09 0.33
CA TYR A 181 17.18 -9.43 0.81
C TYR A 181 18.33 -9.40 1.81
N GLU A 182 18.03 -9.62 3.09
CA GLU A 182 19.01 -9.73 4.16
C GLU A 182 19.06 -11.18 4.66
N ARG A 183 20.27 -11.67 4.96
CA ARG A 183 20.44 -12.97 5.63
C ARG A 183 20.38 -12.75 7.13
N THR A 184 19.28 -13.14 7.76
CA THR A 184 19.09 -12.99 9.22
C THR A 184 19.30 -14.32 9.94
N LYS A 185 19.98 -14.29 11.08
CA LYS A 185 20.05 -15.42 12.01
C LYS A 185 18.92 -15.34 13.04
N TRP A 186 18.32 -16.49 13.38
CA TRP A 186 17.25 -16.60 14.37
C TRP A 186 17.68 -17.56 15.47
N ARG A 187 17.34 -17.24 16.73
CA ARG A 187 17.39 -18.20 17.84
C ARG A 187 16.00 -18.77 18.09
N PHE A 188 15.96 -20.05 18.44
CA PHE A 188 14.75 -20.78 18.77
C PHE A 188 14.91 -21.33 20.19
N CYS A 189 14.00 -20.94 21.10
CA CYS A 189 13.92 -21.55 22.43
C CYS A 189 13.08 -22.81 22.35
N GLU A 190 13.65 -23.98 22.67
CA GLU A 190 12.96 -25.27 22.57
C GLU A 190 11.82 -25.40 23.60
N GLN A 191 11.95 -24.71 24.75
CA GLN A 191 11.01 -24.83 25.87
C GLN A 191 9.80 -23.92 25.73
N THR A 192 9.98 -22.67 25.28
CA THR A 192 8.89 -21.69 25.13
C THR A 192 8.37 -21.62 23.70
N GLY A 193 9.13 -22.13 22.72
CA GLY A 193 8.83 -21.97 21.30
C GLY A 193 9.08 -20.55 20.77
N ASP A 194 9.66 -19.67 21.58
CA ASP A 194 9.91 -18.28 21.20
C ASP A 194 11.05 -18.18 20.18
N LEU A 195 10.80 -17.40 19.14
CA LEU A 195 11.76 -17.04 18.11
C LEU A 195 12.24 -15.61 18.34
N ALA A 196 13.55 -15.40 18.44
CA ALA A 196 14.12 -14.05 18.47
C ALA A 196 15.15 -13.86 17.36
N ARG A 197 15.11 -12.69 16.72
CA ARG A 197 16.09 -12.31 15.70
C ARG A 197 17.43 -12.00 16.39
N ILE A 198 18.51 -12.56 15.86
CA ILE A 198 19.88 -12.19 16.26
C ILE A 198 20.32 -11.09 15.29
N ASP A 199 20.75 -9.95 15.82
CA ASP A 199 21.33 -8.89 14.99
C ASP A 199 22.66 -9.36 14.40
N ASP A 200 22.84 -9.18 13.09
CA ASP A 200 24.01 -9.67 12.34
C ASP A 200 25.36 -9.10 12.83
N LYS A 201 25.33 -8.07 13.69
CA LYS A 201 26.50 -7.45 14.31
C LYS A 201 26.99 -8.19 15.56
N MET A 202 26.26 -9.17 16.05
CA MET A 202 26.67 -9.94 17.23
C MET A 202 27.65 -11.03 16.80
N ASP A 203 28.93 -10.83 17.12
CA ASP A 203 29.99 -11.80 16.87
C ASP A 203 29.71 -13.10 17.66
N THR A 204 30.12 -14.27 17.16
CA THR A 204 29.78 -15.57 17.78
C THR A 204 30.25 -15.66 19.24
N ALA A 205 31.39 -15.03 19.56
CA ALA A 205 31.90 -14.97 20.92
C ALA A 205 31.06 -14.08 21.86
N ALA A 206 30.49 -12.99 21.35
CA ALA A 206 29.61 -12.11 22.11
C ALA A 206 28.23 -12.75 22.34
N LEU A 207 27.78 -13.57 21.38
CA LEU A 207 26.59 -14.40 21.53
C LEU A 207 26.76 -15.43 22.65
N ASP A 208 27.87 -16.17 22.66
CA ASP A 208 28.15 -17.18 23.69
C ASP A 208 28.27 -16.58 25.10
N GLN A 209 28.91 -15.41 25.23
CA GLN A 209 28.99 -14.69 26.51
C GLN A 209 27.63 -14.17 26.97
N TRP A 210 26.79 -13.68 26.06
CA TRP A 210 25.44 -13.23 26.38
C TRP A 210 24.52 -14.40 26.75
N LEU A 211 24.66 -15.56 26.08
CA LEU A 211 23.95 -16.79 26.41
C LEU A 211 24.35 -17.29 27.81
N ALA A 212 25.64 -17.27 28.15
CA ALA A 212 26.11 -17.59 29.49
C ALA A 212 25.54 -16.63 30.56
N TYR A 213 25.55 -15.32 30.29
CA TYR A 213 24.98 -14.31 31.19
C TYR A 213 23.47 -14.50 31.42
N GLN A 214 22.71 -14.87 30.39
CA GLN A 214 21.27 -15.08 30.52
C GLN A 214 20.93 -16.42 31.18
N ALA A 215 21.76 -17.46 30.98
CA ALA A 215 21.65 -18.72 31.71
C ALA A 215 21.87 -18.53 33.22
N GLU A 216 22.79 -17.63 33.61
CA GLU A 216 22.99 -17.23 35.01
C GLU A 216 21.79 -16.47 35.61
N GLN A 217 21.00 -15.76 34.79
CA GLN A 217 19.75 -15.08 35.19
C GLN A 217 18.57 -16.05 35.33
N GLY A 218 18.79 -17.36 35.18
CA GLY A 218 17.75 -18.38 35.31
C GLY A 218 16.80 -18.48 34.10
N MET A 219 17.09 -17.78 33.00
CA MET A 219 16.51 -18.08 31.70
C MET A 219 17.31 -19.22 31.09
N THR A 220 16.78 -20.44 31.14
CA THR A 220 17.35 -21.58 30.42
C THR A 220 16.92 -21.49 28.96
N TRP A 221 17.89 -21.23 28.08
CA TRP A 221 17.73 -21.15 26.61
C TRP A 221 18.10 -22.47 25.96
#